data_AF-A0A376X6A4-F1
#
_entry.id   AF-A0A376X6A4-F1
#
_cell.length_a   1.000
_cell.length_b   1.000
_cell.length_c   1.000
_cell.angle_alpha   90.00
_cell.angle_beta   90.00
_cell.angle_gamma   90.00
#
_symmetry.space_group_name_H-M   'P 1'
#
loop_
_entity.id
_entity.type
_entity.pdbx_description
1 polymer ?
#
loop_
_entity_poly.entity_id
_entity_poly.type
_entity_poly.pdbx_seq_one_letter_code
_entity_poly.pdbx_strand_id
1 'polypeptide(L)'
;MDEVQQKVATISGSDAKTWLLAQADFLVKLAGRKLWSDQDVTTAAALLKSADASLADMNDPSLITVRRAITDDIASLSAVSQVDYDGIILKLNQLSNQVDNLRLADNDSDGSPMDSDGEELSSSISEWRINLQKSWQNFMDNFITIRRRDDTAVPLLAPNQDIYLRENIRSRLLVAAQAVPRHQEETYRQALENVSTWVRAYYDTDDATTKAFLDEVDQLSQQNISMDLPETLQSQAMLEKLMQTRVRNLLAQPAAGTTEAKPAPAPAPAPAPQADTPAAAPQGE
;
A
#
# COMPACT_ATOMS: atom_id res chain seq x y z
N MET A 1 -30.75 32.27 -31.82
CA MET A 1 -30.67 31.91 -30.39
C MET A 1 -30.38 30.41 -30.22
N ASP A 2 -31.02 29.53 -31.01
CA ASP A 2 -30.77 28.08 -30.96
C ASP A 2 -29.33 27.67 -31.28
N GLU A 3 -28.68 28.33 -32.25
CA GLU A 3 -27.31 28.02 -32.64
C GLU A 3 -26.27 28.32 -31.53
N VAL A 4 -26.53 29.36 -30.72
CA VAL A 4 -25.68 29.73 -29.58
C VAL A 4 -25.92 28.77 -28.41
N GLN A 5 -27.17 28.38 -28.16
CA GLN A 5 -27.48 27.36 -27.14
C GLN A 5 -26.88 26.00 -27.50
N GLN A 6 -26.92 25.62 -28.78
CA GLN A 6 -26.33 24.38 -29.27
C GLN A 6 -24.81 24.40 -29.17
N LYS A 7 -24.15 25.53 -29.49
CA LYS A 7 -22.71 25.72 -29.30
C LYS A 7 -22.30 25.69 -27.82
N VAL A 8 -23.06 26.36 -26.94
CA VAL A 8 -22.81 26.36 -25.49
C VAL A 8 -22.99 24.96 -24.89
N ALA A 9 -24.01 24.21 -25.33
CA ALA A 9 -24.23 22.83 -24.91
C ALA A 9 -23.12 21.88 -25.37
N THR A 10 -22.61 22.05 -26.60
CA THR A 10 -21.48 21.24 -27.09
C THR A 10 -20.17 21.52 -26.36
N ILE A 11 -19.88 22.78 -26.04
CA ILE A 11 -18.67 23.17 -25.29
C ILE A 11 -18.75 22.65 -23.85
N SER A 12 -19.88 22.87 -23.17
CA SER A 12 -20.10 22.38 -21.81
C SER A 12 -20.07 20.85 -21.72
N GLY A 13 -20.60 20.16 -22.73
CA GLY A 13 -20.59 18.70 -22.81
C GLY A 13 -19.21 18.11 -23.12
N SER A 14 -18.40 18.76 -23.95
CA SER A 14 -17.01 18.32 -24.21
C SER A 14 -16.11 18.55 -23.02
N ASP A 15 -16.30 19.66 -22.30
CA ASP A 15 -15.49 20.02 -21.12
C ASP A 15 -15.81 19.09 -19.94
N ALA A 16 -17.09 18.78 -19.71
CA ALA A 16 -17.50 17.83 -18.68
C ALA A 16 -16.95 16.41 -18.92
N LYS A 17 -16.96 15.93 -20.17
CA LYS A 17 -16.38 14.63 -20.54
C LYS A 17 -14.85 14.61 -20.41
N THR A 18 -14.19 15.70 -20.77
CA THR A 18 -12.73 15.83 -20.61
C THR A 18 -12.34 15.82 -19.13
N TRP A 19 -13.15 16.44 -18.28
CA TRP A 19 -12.97 16.42 -16.84
C TRP A 19 -13.12 15.02 -16.24
N LEU A 20 -14.17 14.26 -16.61
CA LEU A 20 -14.37 12.88 -16.12
C LEU A 20 -13.20 11.96 -16.48
N LEU A 21 -12.65 12.07 -17.70
CA LEU A 21 -11.47 11.29 -18.09
C LEU A 21 -10.23 11.66 -17.25
N ALA A 22 -10.02 12.95 -16.98
CA ALA A 22 -8.92 13.42 -16.13
C ALA A 22 -9.08 12.98 -14.67
N GLN A 23 -10.32 12.97 -14.16
CA GLN A 23 -10.64 12.46 -12.84
C GLN A 23 -10.32 10.96 -12.73
N ALA A 24 -10.68 10.16 -13.73
CA ALA A 24 -10.33 8.74 -13.79
C ALA A 24 -8.80 8.54 -13.83
N ASP A 25 -8.05 9.32 -14.63
CA ASP A 25 -6.58 9.30 -14.68
C ASP A 25 -5.94 9.57 -13.33
N PHE A 26 -6.42 10.62 -12.66
CA PHE A 26 -5.95 10.96 -11.33
C PHE A 26 -6.22 9.82 -10.33
N LEU A 27 -7.42 9.25 -10.33
CA LEU A 27 -7.81 8.18 -9.41
C LEU A 27 -6.99 6.90 -9.64
N VAL A 28 -6.74 6.50 -10.89
CA VAL A 28 -5.91 5.33 -11.20
C VAL A 28 -4.46 5.55 -10.76
N LYS A 29 -3.89 6.73 -10.99
CA LYS A 29 -2.53 7.06 -10.51
C LYS A 29 -2.44 7.09 -8.98
N LEU A 30 -3.48 7.61 -8.31
CA LEU A 30 -3.57 7.59 -6.86
C LEU A 30 -3.71 6.15 -6.34
N ALA A 31 -4.46 5.29 -7.03
CA ALA A 31 -4.58 3.88 -6.71
C ALA A 31 -3.22 3.18 -6.78
N GLY A 32 -2.47 3.40 -7.86
CA GLY A 32 -1.09 2.88 -7.99
C GLY A 32 -0.18 3.35 -6.86
N ARG A 33 -0.25 4.63 -6.48
CA ARG A 33 0.51 5.14 -5.32
C ARG A 33 0.12 4.44 -4.02
N LYS A 34 -1.18 4.31 -3.74
CA LYS A 34 -1.68 3.58 -2.58
C LYS A 34 -1.23 2.12 -2.56
N LEU A 35 -1.26 1.48 -3.72
CA LEU A 35 -0.86 0.09 -3.89
C LEU A 35 0.63 -0.13 -3.61
N TRP A 36 1.52 0.60 -4.29
CA TRP A 36 2.97 0.32 -4.22
C TRP A 36 3.70 1.03 -3.09
N SER A 37 3.22 2.19 -2.63
CA SER A 37 3.85 2.96 -1.54
C SER A 37 3.27 2.58 -0.20
N ASP A 38 1.94 2.59 -0.09
CA ASP A 38 1.26 2.41 1.18
C ASP A 38 0.85 0.94 1.41
N GLN A 39 1.03 0.07 0.41
CA GLN A 39 0.60 -1.33 0.44
C GLN A 39 -0.91 -1.47 0.76
N ASP A 40 -1.69 -0.43 0.43
CA ASP A 40 -3.12 -0.32 0.76
C ASP A 40 -3.98 -0.77 -0.43
N VAL A 41 -4.13 -2.09 -0.55
CA VAL A 41 -4.91 -2.74 -1.61
C VAL A 41 -6.38 -2.36 -1.57
N THR A 42 -6.95 -2.23 -0.37
CA THR A 42 -8.35 -1.89 -0.16
C THR A 42 -8.67 -0.50 -0.72
N THR A 43 -7.87 0.51 -0.35
CA THR A 43 -8.04 1.86 -0.87
C THR A 43 -7.72 1.92 -2.36
N ALA A 44 -6.68 1.22 -2.84
CA ALA A 44 -6.38 1.15 -4.27
C ALA A 44 -7.56 0.60 -5.08
N ALA A 45 -8.17 -0.51 -4.65
CA ALA A 45 -9.34 -1.09 -5.30
C ALA A 45 -10.55 -0.14 -5.27
N ALA A 46 -10.77 0.57 -4.16
CA ALA A 46 -11.84 1.57 -4.05
C ALA A 46 -11.63 2.77 -5.00
N LEU A 47 -10.39 3.22 -5.15
CA LEU A 47 -10.02 4.28 -6.10
C LEU A 47 -10.22 3.82 -7.55
N LEU A 48 -9.85 2.58 -7.88
CA LEU A 48 -10.12 1.99 -9.20
C LEU A 48 -11.62 1.87 -9.49
N LYS A 49 -12.44 1.46 -8.52
CA LYS A 49 -13.91 1.45 -8.65
C LYS A 49 -14.46 2.85 -8.93
N SER A 50 -13.93 3.85 -8.24
CA SER A 50 -14.31 5.26 -8.43
C SER A 50 -13.88 5.76 -9.83
N ALA A 51 -12.72 5.32 -10.32
CA ALA A 51 -12.27 5.63 -11.67
C ALA A 51 -13.18 5.00 -12.73
N ASP A 52 -13.58 3.73 -12.57
CA ASP A 52 -14.52 3.08 -13.50
C ASP A 52 -15.88 3.79 -13.53
N ALA A 53 -16.41 4.19 -12.36
CA ALA A 53 -17.65 4.95 -12.27
C ALA A 53 -17.55 6.28 -13.04
N SER A 54 -16.44 7.01 -12.87
CA SER A 54 -16.21 8.26 -13.60
C SER A 54 -16.17 8.06 -15.13
N LEU A 55 -15.59 6.96 -15.62
CA LEU A 55 -15.62 6.61 -17.04
C LEU A 55 -17.01 6.14 -17.51
N ALA A 56 -17.76 5.45 -16.66
CA ALA A 56 -19.12 5.01 -16.96
C ALA A 56 -20.06 6.19 -17.23
N ASP A 57 -19.96 7.24 -16.44
CA ASP A 57 -20.77 8.47 -16.55
C ASP A 57 -20.53 9.21 -17.89
N MET A 58 -19.39 8.99 -18.54
CA MET A 58 -19.10 9.58 -19.86
C MET A 58 -19.95 8.99 -20.99
N ASN A 59 -20.49 7.78 -20.79
CA ASN A 59 -21.29 7.01 -21.75
C ASN A 59 -20.65 6.96 -23.17
N ASP A 60 -19.33 6.72 -23.23
CA ASP A 60 -18.53 6.69 -24.46
C ASP A 60 -18.05 5.25 -24.76
N PRO A 61 -18.49 4.61 -25.86
CA PRO A 61 -18.08 3.26 -26.23
C PRO A 61 -16.57 3.07 -26.44
N SER A 62 -15.83 4.14 -26.77
CA SER A 62 -14.37 4.06 -26.96
C SER A 62 -13.62 3.73 -25.67
N LEU A 63 -14.25 3.90 -24.50
CA LEU A 63 -13.66 3.64 -23.19
C LEU A 63 -13.81 2.19 -22.72
N ILE A 64 -14.57 1.35 -23.43
CA ILE A 64 -14.87 -0.04 -23.03
C ILE A 64 -13.59 -0.84 -22.73
N THR A 65 -12.57 -0.70 -23.56
CA THR A 65 -11.29 -1.41 -23.38
C THR A 65 -10.61 -1.02 -22.06
N VAL A 66 -10.64 0.25 -21.69
CA VAL A 66 -10.00 0.74 -20.47
C VAL A 66 -10.82 0.41 -19.23
N ARG A 67 -12.15 0.49 -19.32
CA ARG A 67 -13.05 0.03 -18.25
C ARG A 67 -12.86 -1.46 -17.94
N ARG A 68 -12.65 -2.28 -18.97
CA ARG A 68 -12.29 -3.70 -18.78
C ARG A 68 -10.96 -3.85 -18.05
N ALA A 69 -9.92 -3.14 -18.47
CA ALA A 69 -8.63 -3.17 -17.78
C ALA A 69 -8.73 -2.75 -16.30
N ILE A 70 -9.55 -1.74 -15.98
CA ILE A 70 -9.81 -1.35 -14.58
C ILE A 70 -10.51 -2.48 -13.82
N THR A 71 -11.48 -3.14 -14.45
CA THR A 71 -12.20 -4.28 -13.84
C THR A 71 -11.26 -5.46 -13.56
N ASP A 72 -10.36 -5.77 -14.50
CA ASP A 72 -9.36 -6.83 -14.36
C ASP A 72 -8.33 -6.50 -13.25
N ASP A 73 -7.90 -5.23 -13.17
CA ASP A 73 -7.03 -4.74 -12.10
C ASP A 73 -7.75 -4.86 -10.73
N ILE A 74 -9.03 -4.46 -10.62
CA ILE A 74 -9.83 -4.60 -9.39
C ILE A 74 -9.95 -6.07 -8.98
N ALA A 75 -10.20 -6.97 -9.93
CA ALA A 75 -10.31 -8.40 -9.68
C ALA A 75 -8.98 -8.97 -9.15
N SER A 76 -7.86 -8.57 -9.74
CA SER A 76 -6.51 -8.96 -9.31
C SER A 76 -6.22 -8.50 -7.88
N LEU A 77 -6.53 -7.25 -7.55
CA LEU A 77 -6.36 -6.71 -6.19
C LEU A 77 -7.26 -7.41 -5.16
N SER A 78 -8.48 -7.78 -5.54
CA SER A 78 -9.43 -8.44 -4.64
C SER A 78 -8.98 -9.86 -4.24
N ALA A 79 -8.21 -10.54 -5.10
CA ALA A 79 -7.65 -11.85 -4.79
C ALA A 79 -6.55 -11.78 -3.71
N VAL A 80 -5.78 -10.69 -3.68
CA VAL A 80 -4.68 -10.48 -2.73
C VAL A 80 -5.21 -10.20 -1.31
N SER A 81 -6.34 -9.51 -1.18
CA SER A 81 -6.88 -9.02 0.09
C SER A 81 -7.58 -10.09 0.98
N GLN A 82 -7.41 -11.39 0.73
CA GLN A 82 -8.16 -12.43 1.45
C GLN A 82 -7.61 -12.81 2.83
N VAL A 83 -6.41 -12.35 3.20
CA VAL A 83 -5.81 -12.64 4.52
C VAL A 83 -6.48 -11.78 5.60
N ASP A 84 -6.93 -12.41 6.69
CA ASP A 84 -7.54 -11.73 7.84
C ASP A 84 -6.48 -11.11 8.77
N TYR A 85 -5.86 -10.02 8.31
CA TYR A 85 -4.82 -9.30 9.05
C TYR A 85 -5.33 -8.78 10.41
N ASP A 86 -6.56 -8.30 10.49
CA ASP A 86 -7.17 -7.80 11.72
C ASP A 86 -7.35 -8.94 12.75
N GLY A 87 -7.80 -10.11 12.29
CA GLY A 87 -7.90 -11.31 13.12
C GLY A 87 -6.55 -11.77 13.66
N ILE A 88 -5.49 -11.71 12.84
CA ILE A 88 -4.11 -12.00 13.27
C ILE A 88 -3.66 -11.02 14.35
N ILE A 89 -3.86 -9.71 14.13
CA ILE A 89 -3.50 -8.66 15.10
C ILE A 89 -4.26 -8.86 16.41
N LEU A 90 -5.55 -9.18 16.35
CA LEU A 90 -6.36 -9.45 17.54
C LEU A 90 -5.80 -10.61 18.36
N LYS A 91 -5.47 -11.73 17.71
CA LYS A 91 -4.87 -12.90 18.37
C LYS A 91 -3.52 -12.59 19.00
N LEU A 92 -2.64 -11.85 18.31
CA LEU A 92 -1.35 -11.41 18.86
C LEU A 92 -1.51 -10.55 20.12
N ASN A 93 -2.49 -9.64 20.12
CA ASN A 93 -2.80 -8.84 21.30
C ASN A 93 -3.41 -9.68 22.43
N GLN A 94 -4.23 -10.68 22.11
CA GLN A 94 -4.76 -11.63 23.10
C GLN A 94 -3.62 -12.43 23.76
N LEU A 95 -2.69 -12.98 22.98
CA LEU A 95 -1.48 -13.63 23.50
C LEU A 95 -0.69 -12.69 24.42
N SER A 96 -0.48 -11.44 24.00
CA SER A 96 0.25 -10.43 24.80
C SER A 96 -0.38 -10.20 26.19
N ASN A 97 -1.70 -10.29 26.29
CA ASN A 97 -2.43 -10.17 27.55
C ASN A 97 -2.42 -11.48 28.38
N GLN A 98 -2.26 -12.64 27.72
CA GLN A 98 -2.19 -13.94 28.39
C GLN A 98 -0.82 -14.26 29.01
N VAL A 99 0.24 -13.54 28.62
CA VAL A 99 1.61 -13.75 29.13
C VAL A 99 1.68 -13.76 30.67
N ASP A 100 0.86 -12.93 31.34
CA ASP A 100 0.84 -12.83 32.80
C ASP A 100 0.21 -14.06 33.49
N ASN A 101 -0.55 -14.88 32.75
CA ASN A 101 -1.18 -16.10 33.25
C ASN A 101 -0.30 -17.34 33.07
N LEU A 102 0.82 -17.22 32.37
CA LEU A 102 1.71 -18.35 32.12
C LEU A 102 2.48 -18.69 33.39
N ARG A 103 2.51 -19.99 33.71
CA ARG A 103 3.19 -20.51 34.90
C ARG A 103 4.67 -20.76 34.58
N LEU A 104 5.57 -20.15 35.33
CA LEU A 104 7.00 -20.40 35.20
C LEU A 104 7.29 -21.87 35.51
N ALA A 105 8.26 -22.46 34.81
CA ALA A 105 8.75 -23.79 35.15
C ALA A 105 9.41 -23.73 36.53
N ASP A 106 9.09 -24.70 37.40
CA ASP A 106 9.81 -24.87 38.66
C ASP A 106 11.26 -25.28 38.35
N ASN A 107 12.19 -24.33 38.47
CA ASN A 107 13.63 -24.59 38.39
C ASN A 107 14.21 -24.92 39.76
N ASP A 108 13.53 -25.77 40.54
CA ASP A 108 14.14 -26.45 41.69
C ASP A 108 14.95 -27.66 41.17
N SER A 109 15.97 -27.38 40.34
CA SER A 109 17.03 -28.36 40.08
C SER A 109 18.13 -28.15 41.12
N ASP A 110 17.88 -28.78 42.26
CA ASP A 110 18.83 -29.47 43.14
C ASP A 110 20.32 -29.37 42.73
N GLY A 111 21.17 -29.00 43.69
CA GLY A 111 22.62 -28.97 43.60
C GLY A 111 23.26 -30.37 43.57
N SER A 112 22.68 -31.29 42.82
CA SER A 112 23.22 -32.63 42.61
C SER A 112 24.13 -32.64 41.38
N PRO A 113 25.38 -33.11 41.49
CA PRO A 113 26.29 -33.21 40.37
C PRO A 113 25.69 -34.11 39.28
N MET A 114 25.75 -33.61 38.05
CA MET A 114 25.29 -34.27 36.84
C MET A 114 26.22 -35.46 36.51
N ASP A 115 26.06 -36.56 37.25
CA ASP A 115 26.60 -37.87 36.89
C ASP A 115 25.44 -38.87 36.87
N SER A 116 24.94 -39.19 35.67
CA SER A 116 24.53 -40.55 35.34
C SER A 116 24.12 -40.65 33.88
N ASP A 117 24.86 -41.49 33.17
CA ASP A 117 24.50 -42.07 31.89
C ASP A 117 23.13 -42.76 31.98
N GLY A 118 22.25 -42.43 31.03
CA GLY A 118 20.94 -43.07 30.85
C GLY A 118 20.57 -43.06 29.38
N GLU A 119 20.89 -44.16 28.69
CA GLU A 119 20.41 -44.49 27.34
C GLU A 119 18.89 -44.69 27.36
N GLU A 120 18.14 -43.91 26.58
CA GLU A 120 17.36 -44.35 25.40
C GLU A 120 16.22 -43.37 25.01
N LEU A 121 16.10 -43.20 23.68
CA LEU A 121 14.91 -42.84 22.87
C LEU A 121 14.38 -41.38 22.89
N SER A 122 14.90 -40.56 21.96
CA SER A 122 14.10 -39.94 20.88
C SER A 122 15.01 -39.19 19.89
N SER A 123 15.12 -39.70 18.67
CA SER A 123 16.01 -39.18 17.61
C SER A 123 15.38 -38.06 16.76
N SER A 124 14.43 -37.29 17.29
CA SER A 124 13.86 -36.11 16.59
C SER A 124 13.82 -34.84 17.46
N ILE A 125 14.15 -34.93 18.75
CA ILE A 125 14.05 -33.81 19.73
C ILE A 125 15.44 -33.19 19.97
N SER A 126 16.51 -33.87 19.60
CA SER A 126 17.88 -33.38 19.79
C SER A 126 18.24 -32.24 18.84
N GLU A 127 17.69 -32.20 17.62
CA GLU A 127 18.04 -31.21 16.60
C GLU A 127 17.49 -29.80 16.90
N TRP A 128 16.24 -29.67 17.34
CA TRP A 128 15.69 -28.36 17.71
C TRP A 128 16.38 -27.79 18.95
N ARG A 129 16.76 -28.62 19.92
CA ARG A 129 17.50 -28.20 21.12
C ARG A 129 18.93 -27.72 20.80
N ILE A 130 19.60 -28.38 19.86
CA ILE A 130 20.92 -27.95 19.36
C ILE A 130 20.81 -26.63 18.57
N ASN A 131 19.77 -26.48 17.75
CA ASN A 131 19.50 -25.22 17.03
C ASN A 131 19.10 -24.09 17.99
N LEU A 132 18.32 -24.39 19.04
CA LEU A 132 17.94 -23.48 20.12
C LEU A 132 19.14 -22.98 20.91
N GLN A 133 20.09 -23.87 21.23
CA GLN A 133 21.32 -23.53 21.94
C GLN A 133 22.23 -22.61 21.10
N LYS A 134 22.29 -22.82 19.78
CA LYS A 134 23.02 -21.94 18.85
C LYS A 134 22.35 -20.56 18.74
N SER A 135 21.03 -20.51 18.64
CA SER A 135 20.27 -19.24 18.63
C SER A 135 20.43 -18.49 19.96
N TRP A 136 20.44 -19.21 21.09
CA TRP A 136 20.70 -18.67 22.43
C TRP A 136 22.09 -18.04 22.58
N GLN A 137 23.16 -18.74 22.15
CA GLN A 137 24.53 -18.22 22.24
C GLN A 137 24.70 -16.92 21.43
N ASN A 138 24.17 -16.88 20.21
CA ASN A 138 24.24 -15.68 19.37
C ASN A 138 23.40 -14.50 19.88
N PHE A 139 22.30 -14.76 20.62
CA PHE A 139 21.48 -13.70 21.21
C PHE A 139 22.09 -13.13 22.51
N MET A 140 22.63 -13.98 23.39
CA MET A 140 23.24 -13.58 24.66
C MET A 140 24.47 -12.66 24.46
N ASP A 141 25.30 -12.95 23.46
CA ASP A 141 26.49 -12.15 23.14
C ASP A 141 26.15 -10.70 22.75
N ASN A 142 24.93 -10.45 22.26
CA ASN A 142 24.52 -9.15 21.72
C ASN A 142 23.70 -8.27 22.68
N PHE A 143 23.18 -8.82 23.79
CA PHE A 143 22.33 -8.07 24.73
C PHE A 143 22.79 -8.09 26.19
N ILE A 144 23.65 -9.04 26.61
CA ILE A 144 24.10 -9.15 28.00
C ILE A 144 25.64 -9.17 28.07
N THR A 145 26.26 -8.01 28.28
CA THR A 145 27.68 -7.95 28.63
C THR A 145 27.86 -8.32 30.11
N ILE A 146 28.27 -9.56 30.39
CA ILE A 146 28.52 -10.04 31.75
C ILE A 146 29.83 -9.43 32.26
N ARG A 147 29.74 -8.38 33.09
CA ARG A 147 30.84 -7.95 33.96
C ARG A 147 30.80 -8.78 35.24
N ARG A 148 31.75 -9.70 35.38
CA ARG A 148 32.00 -10.39 36.67
C ARG A 148 32.42 -9.34 37.71
N ARG A 149 31.73 -9.35 38.85
CA ARG A 149 32.20 -8.73 40.10
C ARG A 149 32.28 -9.85 41.12
N ASP A 150 33.47 -10.04 41.65
CA ASP A 150 33.77 -11.09 42.60
C ASP A 150 33.19 -10.78 43.99
N ASP A 151 32.92 -11.90 44.67
CA ASP A 151 32.87 -12.13 46.11
C ASP A 151 31.54 -12.10 46.90
N THR A 152 31.22 -13.32 47.37
CA THR A 152 30.61 -13.69 48.66
C THR A 152 29.37 -12.92 49.16
N ALA A 153 28.20 -13.40 48.74
CA ALA A 153 27.05 -13.66 49.61
C ALA A 153 25.99 -14.38 48.76
N VAL A 154 25.37 -15.43 49.30
CA VAL A 154 24.25 -16.14 48.66
C VAL A 154 23.18 -15.12 48.26
N PRO A 155 22.93 -14.87 46.96
CA PRO A 155 21.81 -14.06 46.56
C PRO A 155 20.64 -15.02 46.40
N LEU A 156 19.66 -14.90 47.30
CA LEU A 156 18.27 -15.12 46.90
C LEU A 156 18.10 -14.46 45.52
N LEU A 157 17.56 -15.23 44.56
CA LEU A 157 17.25 -14.81 43.20
C LEU A 157 16.94 -13.30 43.14
N ALA A 158 17.68 -12.54 42.33
CA ALA A 158 17.43 -11.11 42.19
C ALA A 158 15.94 -10.89 41.84
N PRO A 159 15.16 -10.08 42.57
CA PRO A 159 13.69 -10.24 42.67
C PRO A 159 12.86 -9.72 41.48
N ASN A 160 13.33 -9.83 40.23
CA ASN A 160 12.70 -9.14 39.08
C ASN A 160 12.85 -9.82 37.70
N GLN A 161 13.45 -11.01 37.59
CA GLN A 161 13.72 -11.62 36.28
C GLN A 161 12.46 -12.11 35.55
N ASP A 162 11.43 -12.50 36.30
CA ASP A 162 10.13 -12.90 35.76
C ASP A 162 9.42 -11.74 35.05
N ILE A 163 9.50 -10.53 35.61
CA ILE A 163 8.93 -9.32 35.01
C ILE A 163 9.62 -9.01 33.69
N TYR A 164 10.95 -9.13 33.62
CA TYR A 164 11.68 -8.90 32.38
C TYR A 164 11.34 -9.92 31.30
N LEU A 165 11.19 -11.21 31.64
CA LEU A 165 10.82 -12.24 30.68
C LEU A 165 9.44 -11.98 30.08
N ARG A 166 8.45 -11.67 30.95
CA ARG A 166 7.10 -11.32 30.51
C ARG A 166 7.10 -10.12 29.57
N GLU A 167 7.83 -9.07 29.94
CA GLU A 167 7.88 -7.85 29.11
C GLU A 167 8.63 -8.05 27.80
N ASN A 168 9.65 -8.90 27.77
CA ASN A 168 10.32 -9.29 26.53
C ASN A 168 9.37 -10.04 25.59
N ILE A 169 8.64 -11.05 26.09
CA ILE A 169 7.64 -11.78 25.30
C ILE A 169 6.56 -10.82 24.76
N ARG A 170 6.03 -9.95 25.62
CA ARG A 170 5.06 -8.91 25.24
C ARG A 170 5.60 -8.00 24.14
N SER A 171 6.84 -7.54 24.28
CA SER A 171 7.53 -6.72 23.28
C SER A 171 7.64 -7.43 21.93
N ARG A 172 8.00 -8.72 21.92
CA ARG A 172 8.05 -9.52 20.68
C ARG A 172 6.67 -9.69 20.04
N LEU A 173 5.63 -9.98 20.82
CA LEU A 173 4.26 -10.07 20.31
C LEU A 173 3.77 -8.73 19.73
N LEU A 174 4.15 -7.60 20.34
CA LEU A 174 3.85 -6.27 19.80
C LEU A 174 4.60 -6.01 18.48
N VAL A 175 5.88 -6.41 18.39
CA VAL A 175 6.64 -6.35 17.13
C VAL A 175 5.97 -7.17 16.04
N ALA A 176 5.52 -8.40 16.37
CA ALA A 176 4.75 -9.23 15.44
C ALA A 176 3.46 -8.51 15.01
N ALA A 177 2.68 -7.94 15.94
CA ALA A 177 1.44 -7.24 15.63
C ALA A 177 1.65 -6.02 14.72
N GLN A 178 2.76 -5.30 14.87
CA GLN A 178 3.12 -4.16 14.02
C GLN A 178 3.66 -4.58 12.64
N ALA A 179 4.21 -5.79 12.52
CA ALA A 179 4.71 -6.35 11.27
C ALA A 179 3.56 -6.76 10.33
N VAL A 180 2.43 -7.22 10.88
CA VAL A 180 1.25 -7.68 10.13
C VAL A 180 0.73 -6.65 9.12
N PRO A 181 0.35 -5.41 9.50
CA PRO A 181 -0.18 -4.43 8.54
C PRO A 181 0.88 -3.85 7.60
N ARG A 182 2.16 -4.15 7.84
CA ARG A 182 3.30 -3.75 6.99
C ARG A 182 3.78 -4.89 6.09
N HIS A 183 3.12 -6.04 6.15
CA HIS A 183 3.46 -7.24 5.39
C HIS A 183 4.93 -7.67 5.59
N GLN A 184 5.47 -7.46 6.80
CA GLN A 184 6.86 -7.78 7.15
C GLN A 184 6.97 -9.23 7.65
N GLU A 185 6.82 -10.19 6.73
CA GLU A 185 6.79 -11.63 7.00
C GLU A 185 7.99 -12.12 7.84
N GLU A 186 9.20 -11.71 7.47
CA GLU A 186 10.42 -12.13 8.18
C GLU A 186 10.42 -11.65 9.63
N THR A 187 10.11 -10.36 9.85
CA THR A 187 9.99 -9.77 11.20
C THR A 187 8.91 -10.47 12.02
N TYR A 188 7.75 -10.77 11.40
CA TYR A 188 6.64 -11.47 12.03
C TYR A 188 7.04 -12.88 12.48
N ARG A 189 7.61 -13.68 11.56
CA ARG A 189 8.06 -15.05 11.85
C ARG A 189 9.13 -15.07 12.93
N GLN A 190 10.13 -14.22 12.82
CA GLN A 190 11.23 -14.16 13.79
C GLN A 190 10.73 -13.73 15.18
N ALA A 191 9.78 -12.80 15.26
CA ALA A 191 9.19 -12.40 16.52
C ALA A 191 8.44 -13.56 17.21
N LEU A 192 7.63 -14.32 16.44
CA LEU A 192 6.91 -15.49 16.96
C LEU A 192 7.83 -16.65 17.33
N GLU A 193 8.89 -16.88 16.55
CA GLU A 193 9.90 -17.89 16.86
C GLU A 193 10.61 -17.59 18.19
N ASN A 194 10.96 -16.31 18.43
CA ASN A 194 11.54 -15.87 19.70
C ASN A 194 10.56 -16.09 20.88
N VAL A 195 9.27 -15.81 20.69
CA VAL A 195 8.24 -16.06 21.71
C VAL A 195 8.15 -17.55 22.03
N SER A 196 8.01 -18.40 21.01
CA SER A 196 7.94 -19.87 21.18
C SER A 196 9.19 -20.40 21.88
N THR A 197 10.38 -19.92 21.49
CA THR A 197 11.66 -20.25 22.10
C THR A 197 11.70 -19.90 23.59
N TRP A 198 11.34 -18.67 23.96
CA TRP A 198 11.40 -18.24 25.36
C TRP A 198 10.36 -18.91 26.23
N VAL A 199 9.13 -19.10 25.71
CA VAL A 199 8.09 -19.79 26.46
C VAL A 199 8.48 -21.24 26.73
N ARG A 200 8.98 -21.96 25.73
CA ARG A 200 9.48 -23.34 25.91
C ARG A 200 10.69 -23.45 26.84
N ALA A 201 11.51 -22.41 26.94
CA ALA A 201 12.73 -22.42 27.75
C ALA A 201 12.50 -22.11 29.24
N TYR A 202 11.48 -21.32 29.58
CA TYR A 202 11.32 -20.73 30.91
C TYR A 202 9.96 -20.99 31.58
N TYR A 203 8.96 -21.41 30.83
CA TYR A 203 7.62 -21.68 31.35
C TYR A 203 7.34 -23.19 31.43
N ASP A 204 6.42 -23.56 32.31
CA ASP A 204 5.96 -24.93 32.47
C ASP A 204 5.21 -25.35 31.20
N THR A 205 5.89 -26.10 30.32
CA THR A 205 5.32 -26.59 29.06
C THR A 205 4.31 -27.72 29.27
N ASP A 206 4.16 -28.24 30.49
CA ASP A 206 3.14 -29.22 30.80
C ASP A 206 1.81 -28.60 31.24
N ASP A 207 1.83 -27.35 31.71
CA ASP A 207 0.64 -26.57 32.03
C ASP A 207 -0.27 -26.38 30.81
N ALA A 208 -1.58 -26.54 31.03
CA ALA A 208 -2.57 -26.47 29.96
C ALA A 208 -2.63 -25.08 29.31
N THR A 209 -2.38 -24.00 30.07
CA THR A 209 -2.39 -22.62 29.58
C THR A 209 -1.17 -22.38 28.69
N THR A 210 0.01 -22.84 29.10
CA THR A 210 1.24 -22.74 28.30
C THR A 210 1.14 -23.53 27.00
N LYS A 211 0.56 -24.73 27.04
CA LYS A 211 0.30 -25.55 25.83
C LYS A 211 -0.61 -24.80 24.85
N ALA A 212 -1.75 -24.30 25.33
CA ALA A 212 -2.68 -23.54 24.49
C ALA A 212 -2.05 -22.26 23.90
N PHE A 213 -1.23 -21.55 24.69
CA PHE A 213 -0.51 -20.37 24.24
C PHE A 213 0.49 -20.72 23.12
N LEU A 214 1.29 -21.78 23.29
CA LEU A 214 2.25 -22.24 22.28
C LEU A 214 1.54 -22.72 21.01
N ASP A 215 0.43 -23.44 21.15
CA ASP A 215 -0.37 -23.90 20.00
C ASP A 215 -0.88 -22.70 19.17
N GLU A 216 -1.34 -21.63 19.82
CA GLU A 216 -1.80 -20.42 19.13
C GLU A 216 -0.64 -19.65 18.47
N VAL A 217 0.52 -19.55 19.13
CA VAL A 217 1.75 -18.99 18.53
C VAL A 217 2.17 -19.80 17.30
N ASP A 218 2.15 -21.13 17.39
CA ASP A 218 2.54 -22.01 16.29
C ASP A 218 1.54 -21.90 15.12
N GLN A 219 0.23 -21.85 15.40
CA GLN A 219 -0.80 -21.59 14.38
C GLN A 219 -0.60 -20.24 13.68
N LEU A 220 -0.31 -19.18 14.43
CA LEU A 220 -0.02 -17.85 13.87
C LEU A 220 1.24 -17.89 13.01
N SER A 221 2.30 -18.54 13.47
CA SER A 221 3.56 -18.65 12.71
C SER A 221 3.39 -19.33 11.34
N GLN A 222 2.37 -20.17 11.16
CA GLN A 222 2.07 -20.83 9.89
C GLN A 222 1.28 -19.95 8.92
N GLN A 223 0.66 -18.87 9.40
CA GLN A 223 -0.05 -17.93 8.53
C GLN A 223 0.95 -17.08 7.75
N ASN A 224 0.69 -16.89 6.46
CA ASN A 224 1.48 -16.00 5.61
C ASN A 224 0.85 -14.61 5.63
N ILE A 225 1.60 -13.61 6.06
CA ILE A 225 1.20 -12.20 6.05
C ILE A 225 1.82 -11.44 4.86
N SER A 226 2.64 -12.12 4.05
CA SER A 226 3.22 -11.57 2.82
C SER A 226 2.11 -11.17 1.85
N MET A 227 2.35 -10.09 1.11
CA MET A 227 1.40 -9.58 0.12
C MET A 227 2.05 -9.49 -1.25
N ASP A 228 1.59 -10.34 -2.17
CA ASP A 228 2.05 -10.35 -3.55
C ASP A 228 1.27 -9.32 -4.36
N LEU A 229 1.91 -8.17 -4.62
CA LEU A 229 1.31 -7.08 -5.38
C LEU A 229 1.71 -7.14 -6.86
N PRO A 230 0.78 -6.82 -7.79
CA PRO A 230 1.15 -6.66 -9.19
C PRO A 230 2.09 -5.47 -9.36
N GLU A 231 3.16 -5.60 -10.14
CA GLU A 231 4.11 -4.49 -10.39
C GLU A 231 3.50 -3.33 -11.19
N THR A 232 2.45 -3.60 -11.96
CA THR A 232 1.79 -2.61 -12.82
C THR A 232 0.28 -2.82 -12.85
N LEU A 233 -0.45 -1.73 -13.08
CA LEU A 233 -1.88 -1.75 -13.36
C LEU A 233 -2.08 -1.59 -14.88
N GLN A 234 -2.83 -2.51 -15.51
CA GLN A 234 -3.05 -2.46 -16.96
C GLN A 234 -3.81 -1.19 -17.37
N SER A 235 -4.76 -0.78 -16.53
CA SER A 235 -5.57 0.41 -16.75
C SER A 235 -4.75 1.70 -16.80
N GLN A 236 -3.68 1.81 -16.01
CA GLN A 236 -2.88 3.02 -15.89
C GLN A 236 -2.23 3.41 -17.22
N ALA A 237 -1.52 2.47 -17.86
CA ALA A 237 -0.84 2.73 -19.13
C ALA A 237 -1.84 3.05 -20.26
N MET A 238 -2.99 2.37 -20.28
CA MET A 238 -4.01 2.61 -21.30
C MET A 238 -4.65 3.99 -21.15
N LEU A 239 -4.97 4.39 -19.93
CA LEU A 239 -5.67 5.63 -19.65
C LEU A 239 -4.74 6.84 -19.83
N GLU A 240 -3.44 6.70 -19.51
CA GLU A 240 -2.42 7.69 -19.85
C GLU A 240 -2.31 7.91 -21.37
N LYS A 241 -2.29 6.84 -22.16
CA LYS A 241 -2.27 6.94 -23.63
C LYS A 241 -3.53 7.62 -24.19
N LEU A 242 -4.69 7.35 -23.61
CA LEU A 242 -5.94 8.04 -23.97
C LEU A 242 -5.87 9.53 -23.64
N MET A 243 -5.38 9.89 -22.47
CA MET A 243 -5.20 11.29 -22.05
C MET A 243 -4.26 12.04 -22.99
N GLN A 244 -3.11 11.45 -23.34
CA GLN A 244 -2.17 12.05 -24.30
C GLN A 244 -2.80 12.29 -25.67
N THR A 245 -3.60 11.32 -26.14
CA THR A 245 -4.31 11.44 -27.42
C THR A 245 -5.35 12.56 -27.37
N ARG A 246 -6.11 12.67 -26.27
CA ARG A 246 -7.11 13.73 -26.09
C ARG A 246 -6.47 15.11 -26.00
N VAL A 247 -5.41 15.28 -25.21
CA VAL A 247 -4.70 16.55 -25.09
C VAL A 247 -4.10 16.96 -26.44
N ARG A 248 -3.48 16.03 -27.18
CA ARG A 248 -2.98 16.28 -28.54
C ARG A 248 -4.10 16.79 -29.45
N ASN A 249 -5.26 16.13 -29.44
CA ASN A 249 -6.40 16.51 -30.27
C ASN A 249 -7.02 17.85 -29.87
N LEU A 250 -6.94 18.24 -28.59
CA LEU A 250 -7.36 19.57 -28.13
C LEU A 250 -6.38 20.65 -28.60
N LEU A 251 -5.07 20.40 -28.54
CA LEU A 251 -4.03 21.34 -28.98
C LEU A 251 -3.96 21.49 -30.51
N ALA A 252 -4.34 20.44 -31.26
CA ALA A 252 -4.34 20.43 -32.71
C ALA A 252 -5.61 21.03 -33.35
N GLN A 253 -6.64 21.36 -32.55
CA GLN A 253 -7.82 22.06 -33.06
C GLN A 253 -7.47 23.53 -33.37
N PRO A 254 -7.65 24.00 -34.62
CA PRO A 254 -7.54 25.43 -34.90
C PRO A 254 -8.60 26.15 -34.08
N ALA A 255 -8.24 27.26 -33.43
CA ALA A 255 -9.22 28.18 -32.89
C ALA A 255 -10.18 28.56 -34.02
N ALA A 256 -11.40 28.01 -34.01
CA ALA A 256 -12.42 28.33 -34.99
C ALA A 256 -12.85 29.79 -34.78
N GLY A 257 -12.18 30.71 -35.46
CA GLY A 257 -12.45 32.14 -35.26
C GLY A 257 -11.50 33.16 -35.88
N THR A 258 -10.67 32.82 -36.87
CA THR A 258 -10.16 33.85 -37.80
C THR A 258 -10.39 33.37 -39.22
N THR A 259 -11.63 33.51 -39.68
CA THR A 259 -11.88 33.66 -41.11
C THR A 259 -11.04 34.85 -41.57
N GLU A 260 -9.95 34.58 -42.29
CA GLU A 260 -9.34 35.53 -43.21
C GLU A 260 -10.46 35.99 -44.16
N ALA A 261 -11.03 37.16 -43.89
CA ALA A 261 -11.81 37.87 -44.86
C ALA A 261 -10.85 38.32 -45.96
N LYS A 262 -10.72 37.52 -47.01
CA LYS A 262 -10.18 37.94 -48.30
C LYS A 262 -10.92 39.21 -48.72
N PRO A 263 -10.26 40.36 -48.93
CA PRO A 263 -10.95 41.58 -49.34
C PRO A 263 -11.61 41.33 -50.70
N ALA A 264 -12.92 41.60 -50.77
CA ALA A 264 -13.61 41.68 -52.05
C ALA A 264 -13.00 42.82 -52.89
N PRO A 265 -12.94 42.71 -54.24
CA PRO A 265 -12.44 43.79 -55.08
C PRO A 265 -13.33 45.03 -54.92
N ALA A 266 -12.73 46.19 -54.72
CA ALA A 266 -13.43 47.46 -54.57
C ALA A 266 -14.27 47.78 -55.84
N PRO A 267 -15.47 48.38 -55.69
CA PRO A 267 -16.21 48.91 -56.83
C PRO A 267 -15.45 50.10 -57.44
N ALA A 268 -15.43 50.18 -58.77
CA ALA A 268 -14.79 51.26 -59.52
C ALA A 268 -15.42 52.65 -59.16
N PRO A 269 -14.63 53.72 -59.07
CA PRO A 269 -15.15 55.05 -58.74
C PRO A 269 -15.91 55.66 -59.92
N ALA A 270 -17.09 56.21 -59.63
CA ALA A 270 -17.87 57.02 -60.56
C ALA A 270 -17.18 58.37 -60.85
N PRO A 271 -17.38 58.98 -62.03
CA PRO A 271 -16.60 60.15 -62.47
C PRO A 271 -17.01 61.43 -61.73
N ALA A 272 -16.03 62.22 -61.30
CA ALA A 272 -16.24 63.54 -60.71
C ALA A 272 -16.63 64.57 -61.80
N PRO A 273 -17.47 65.57 -61.46
CA PRO A 273 -17.93 66.57 -62.42
C PRO A 273 -16.82 67.55 -62.84
N GLN A 274 -16.76 67.80 -64.15
CA GLN A 274 -15.88 68.78 -64.79
C GLN A 274 -16.28 70.20 -64.37
N ALA A 275 -15.32 70.97 -63.85
CA ALA A 275 -15.43 72.41 -63.72
C ALA A 275 -15.01 73.04 -65.07
N ASP A 276 -15.93 73.82 -65.63
CA ASP A 276 -15.78 74.51 -66.90
C ASP A 276 -14.82 75.71 -66.83
N THR A 277 -13.99 75.78 -67.88
CA THR A 277 -13.39 76.96 -68.53
C THR A 277 -12.33 77.81 -67.82
N PRO A 278 -11.36 78.29 -68.62
CA PRO A 278 -11.45 79.69 -69.05
C PRO A 278 -11.38 79.83 -70.58
N ALA A 279 -12.41 80.45 -71.15
CA ALA A 279 -12.37 80.94 -72.53
C ALA A 279 -11.87 82.39 -72.56
N ALA A 280 -10.99 82.64 -73.52
CA ALA A 280 -10.23 83.85 -73.76
C ALA A 280 -11.08 85.13 -73.89
N ALA A 281 -10.49 86.24 -73.45
CA ALA A 281 -10.81 87.58 -73.97
C ALA A 281 -10.54 87.65 -75.48
N PRO A 282 -11.26 88.51 -76.22
CA PRO A 282 -10.58 89.72 -76.67
C PRO A 282 -11.45 90.99 -76.69
N GLN A 283 -10.75 92.08 -77.03
CA GLN A 283 -11.05 93.50 -77.02
C GLN A 283 -12.14 93.96 -78.03
N GLY A 284 -12.82 95.06 -77.66
CA GLY A 284 -13.16 96.25 -78.48
C GLY A 284 -14.02 96.09 -79.75
N GLU A 285 -15.19 96.73 -79.78
CA GLU A 285 -15.47 98.09 -80.28
C GLU A 285 -16.91 98.49 -79.92
#